data_AF-G0NA02-F1
#
_entry.id   AF-G0NA02-F1
#
_cell.length_a   1.000
_cell.length_b   1.000
_cell.length_c   1.000
_cell.angle_alpha   90.00
_cell.angle_beta   90.00
_cell.angle_gamma   90.00
#
_symmetry.space_group_name_H-M   'P 1'
#
loop_
_entity.id
_entity.type
_entity.pdbx_description
1 polymer ?
#
loop_
_entity_poly.entity_id
_entity_poly.type
_entity_poly.pdbx_seq_one_letter_code
_entity_poly.pdbx_strand_id
1 'polypeptide(L)'
;MTAFVVHVTESNETKTRLHFIWICDIQEESLIRDPVYDLQIGHFFEGEFEKKKYGRWEFKSYIKEVEGLIEGNINQICGRIELIVPINRYEQQSDSSEFPIVYADYLGEIKDKKNRLPANCAGRKILVNRQRNKETEKFEWIVVKLIRD
;
A
#
# COMPACT_ATOMS: atom_id res chain seq x y z
N MET A 1 -14.84 5.07 3.63
CA MET A 1 -13.56 4.41 3.97
C MET A 1 -12.44 5.31 3.50
N THR A 2 -11.40 5.44 4.31
CA THR A 2 -10.18 6.17 3.98
C THR A 2 -9.28 5.32 3.08
N ALA A 3 -8.78 5.93 2.04
CA ALA A 3 -7.92 5.29 1.07
C ALA A 3 -6.87 6.28 0.55
N PHE A 4 -5.84 5.75 -0.12
CA PHE A 4 -4.89 6.59 -0.85
C PHE A 4 -4.50 5.99 -2.20
N VAL A 5 -4.04 6.88 -3.09
CA VAL A 5 -3.53 6.49 -4.41
C VAL A 5 -2.11 5.96 -4.27
N VAL A 6 -1.90 4.69 -4.56
CA VAL A 6 -0.59 4.04 -4.49
C VAL A 6 0.21 4.27 -5.76
N HIS A 7 -0.46 4.28 -6.90
CA HIS A 7 0.16 4.40 -8.20
C HIS A 7 -0.85 4.88 -9.24
N VAL A 8 -0.34 5.59 -10.25
CA VAL A 8 -1.11 6.04 -11.41
C VAL A 8 -0.37 5.61 -12.66
N THR A 9 -1.10 5.04 -13.62
CA THR A 9 -0.57 4.71 -14.94
C THR A 9 -1.52 5.18 -16.01
N GLU A 10 -0.99 5.53 -17.17
CA GLU A 10 -1.76 5.94 -18.34
C GLU A 10 -1.33 5.09 -19.53
N SER A 11 -2.31 4.48 -20.19
CA SER A 11 -2.06 3.72 -21.41
C SER A 11 -2.00 4.66 -22.61
N ASN A 12 -0.85 4.73 -23.29
CA ASN A 12 -0.69 5.54 -24.50
C ASN A 12 -1.65 5.14 -25.64
N GLU A 13 -2.04 3.87 -25.70
CA GLU A 13 -2.91 3.35 -26.77
C GLU A 13 -4.38 3.69 -26.53
N THR A 14 -4.86 3.50 -25.31
CA THR A 14 -6.28 3.66 -24.96
C THR A 14 -6.60 5.02 -24.34
N LYS A 15 -5.56 5.81 -24.01
CA LYS A 15 -5.64 7.02 -23.19
C LYS A 15 -6.41 6.81 -21.88
N THR A 16 -6.48 5.57 -21.40
CA THR A 16 -7.10 5.23 -20.13
C THR A 16 -6.11 5.52 -19.01
N ARG A 17 -6.53 6.30 -18.02
CA ARG A 17 -5.78 6.57 -16.79
C ARG A 17 -6.30 5.66 -15.67
N LEU A 18 -5.42 4.84 -15.12
CA LEU A 18 -5.73 3.89 -14.05
C LEU A 18 -5.08 4.35 -12.74
N HIS A 19 -5.87 4.39 -11.67
CA HIS A 19 -5.42 4.72 -10.33
C HIS A 19 -5.57 3.49 -9.44
N PHE A 20 -4.44 3.02 -8.93
CA PHE A 20 -4.40 1.91 -7.99
C PHE A 20 -4.54 2.47 -6.57
N ILE A 21 -5.55 1.98 -5.87
CA ILE A 21 -5.96 2.49 -4.56
C ILE A 21 -5.68 1.45 -3.49
N TRP A 22 -5.21 1.90 -2.34
CA TRP A 22 -5.15 1.11 -1.12
C TRP A 22 -6.19 1.63 -0.13
N ILE A 23 -7.10 0.77 0.31
CA ILE A 23 -8.16 1.10 1.26
C ILE A 23 -7.64 0.80 2.67
N CYS A 24 -7.30 1.84 3.42
CA CYS A 24 -6.60 1.75 4.70
C CYS A 24 -7.41 1.00 5.77
N ASP A 25 -8.72 1.23 5.85
CA ASP A 25 -9.56 0.66 6.92
C ASP A 25 -9.64 -0.87 6.88
N ILE A 26 -9.48 -1.44 5.68
CA ILE A 26 -9.66 -2.87 5.42
C ILE A 26 -8.44 -3.53 4.80
N GLN A 27 -7.38 -2.76 4.53
CA GLN A 27 -6.08 -3.24 4.03
C GLN A 27 -6.20 -4.02 2.71
N GLU A 28 -6.99 -3.48 1.78
CA GLU A 28 -7.33 -4.12 0.51
C GLU A 28 -7.14 -3.17 -0.68
N GLU A 29 -7.03 -3.75 -1.87
CA GLU A 29 -6.81 -3.00 -3.11
C GLU A 29 -8.12 -2.67 -3.84
N SER A 30 -8.13 -1.50 -4.48
CA SER A 30 -9.14 -1.13 -5.47
C SER A 30 -8.51 -0.46 -6.69
N LEU A 31 -9.31 -0.26 -7.73
CA LEU A 31 -8.91 0.33 -9.00
C LEU A 31 -9.95 1.36 -9.42
N ILE A 32 -9.50 2.57 -9.76
CA ILE A 32 -10.34 3.58 -10.39
C ILE A 32 -9.86 3.76 -11.83
N ARG A 33 -10.80 3.66 -12.76
CA ARG A 33 -10.58 3.88 -14.18
C ARG A 33 -11.13 5.24 -14.58
N ASP A 34 -10.29 6.05 -15.22
CA ASP A 34 -10.63 7.39 -15.74
C ASP A 34 -11.38 8.25 -14.72
N PRO A 35 -10.81 8.50 -13.52
CA PRO A 35 -11.48 9.33 -12.54
C PRO A 35 -11.66 10.75 -13.09
N VAL A 36 -12.81 11.33 -12.78
CA VAL A 36 -13.10 12.74 -13.02
C VAL A 36 -12.30 13.65 -12.07
N TYR A 37 -11.82 13.08 -10.96
CA TYR A 37 -11.06 13.75 -9.92
C TYR A 37 -9.56 13.70 -10.20
N ASP A 38 -8.83 14.79 -9.90
CA ASP A 38 -7.36 14.78 -10.00
C ASP A 38 -6.73 14.09 -8.78
N LEU A 39 -6.63 12.77 -8.88
CA LEU A 39 -6.07 11.92 -7.82
C LEU A 39 -4.58 11.66 -8.11
N GLN A 40 -3.70 12.32 -7.37
CA GLN A 40 -2.25 12.12 -7.50
C GLN A 40 -1.74 11.02 -6.57
N ILE A 41 -0.56 10.44 -6.86
CA ILE A 41 0.07 9.44 -5.98
C ILE A 41 0.27 10.04 -4.58
N GLY A 42 -0.13 9.30 -3.55
CA GLY A 42 -0.10 9.73 -2.16
C GLY A 42 -1.29 10.59 -1.72
N HIS A 43 -2.22 10.91 -2.61
CA HIS A 43 -3.45 11.61 -2.23
C HIS A 43 -4.34 10.71 -1.37
N PHE A 44 -4.65 11.18 -0.15
CA PHE A 44 -5.55 10.52 0.79
C PHE A 44 -6.96 11.10 0.68
N PHE A 45 -7.96 10.23 0.69
CA PHE A 45 -9.36 10.62 0.57
C PHE A 45 -10.29 9.66 1.29
N GLU A 46 -11.48 10.15 1.63
CA GLU A 46 -12.63 9.33 1.96
C GLU A 46 -13.41 8.99 0.68
N GLY A 47 -13.70 7.71 0.49
CA GLY A 47 -14.52 7.21 -0.61
C GLY A 47 -15.53 6.16 -0.18
N GLU A 48 -16.54 5.97 -1.02
CA GLU A 48 -17.45 4.83 -0.93
C GLU A 48 -16.89 3.68 -1.75
N PHE A 49 -16.80 2.49 -1.15
CA PHE A 49 -16.41 1.28 -1.86
C PHE A 49 -17.36 0.14 -1.51
N GLU A 50 -17.57 -0.76 -2.47
CA GLU A 50 -18.43 -1.92 -2.34
C GLU A 50 -17.65 -3.19 -2.64
N LYS A 51 -17.77 -4.20 -1.77
CA LYS A 51 -17.19 -5.52 -2.02
C LYS A 51 -18.11 -6.30 -2.95
N LYS A 52 -17.63 -6.65 -4.14
CA LYS A 52 -18.36 -7.60 -5.00
C LYS A 52 -18.39 -8.97 -4.35
N LYS A 53 -19.52 -9.69 -4.50
CA LYS A 53 -19.79 -11.01 -3.89
C LYS A 53 -18.63 -12.02 -4.00
N TYR A 54 -17.90 -12.00 -5.11
CA TYR A 54 -16.73 -12.85 -5.36
C TYR A 54 -15.56 -12.04 -5.96
N GLY A 55 -15.41 -10.78 -5.57
CA GLY A 55 -14.51 -9.86 -6.26
C GLY A 55 -13.72 -8.94 -5.34
N ARG A 56 -12.98 -8.06 -6.01
CA ARG A 56 -12.24 -6.96 -5.38
C ARG A 56 -13.23 -5.89 -4.91
N TRP A 57 -12.74 -5.00 -4.06
CA TRP A 57 -13.46 -3.79 -3.70
C TRP A 57 -13.52 -2.85 -4.90
N GLU A 58 -14.72 -2.34 -5.19
CA GLU A 58 -14.94 -1.36 -6.23
C GLU A 58 -15.23 0.00 -5.65
N PHE A 59 -14.48 0.99 -6.12
CA PHE A 59 -14.76 2.39 -5.85
C PHE A 59 -16.09 2.82 -6.49
N LYS A 60 -16.92 3.54 -5.73
CA LYS A 60 -18.22 4.05 -6.17
C LYS A 60 -18.22 5.57 -6.30
N SER A 61 -17.72 6.27 -5.28
CA SER A 61 -17.74 7.72 -5.25
C SER A 61 -16.63 8.28 -4.37
N TYR A 62 -16.20 9.49 -4.71
CA TYR A 62 -15.30 10.30 -3.91
C TYR A 62 -16.15 11.14 -2.95
N ILE A 63 -15.78 11.17 -1.67
CA ILE A 63 -16.49 11.96 -0.66
C ILE A 63 -15.75 13.28 -0.44
N LYS A 64 -14.49 13.21 0.03
CA LYS A 64 -13.66 14.38 0.32
C LYS A 64 -12.19 13.99 0.45
N GLU A 65 -11.32 14.97 0.33
CA GLU A 65 -9.90 14.84 0.69
C GLU A 65 -9.78 14.71 2.20
N VAL A 66 -8.79 13.96 2.67
CA VAL A 66 -8.46 13.86 4.10
C VAL A 66 -6.96 13.99 4.32
N GLU A 67 -6.58 14.32 5.55
CA GLU A 67 -5.18 14.37 5.95
C GLU A 67 -4.52 12.99 5.82
N GLY A 68 -3.24 12.98 5.47
CA GLY A 68 -2.47 11.75 5.29
C GLY A 68 -2.33 10.95 6.58
N LEU A 69 -2.82 9.71 6.58
CA LEU A 69 -2.71 8.80 7.74
C LEU A 69 -1.31 8.19 7.91
N ILE A 70 -0.49 8.23 6.86
CA ILE A 70 0.83 7.60 6.81
C ILE A 70 1.82 8.57 6.19
N GLU A 71 2.94 8.79 6.87
CA GLU A 71 4.06 9.58 6.34
C GLU A 71 4.70 8.85 5.15
N GLY A 72 5.11 9.58 4.13
CA GLY A 72 5.77 8.96 2.98
C GLY A 72 6.21 9.97 1.94
N ASN A 73 6.88 9.46 0.91
CA ASN A 73 7.34 10.23 -0.23
C ASN A 73 7.25 9.40 -1.50
N ILE A 74 7.26 10.08 -2.65
CA ILE A 74 7.45 9.43 -3.94
C ILE A 74 8.95 9.34 -4.20
N ASN A 75 9.46 8.12 -4.37
CA ASN A 75 10.85 7.88 -4.76
C ASN A 75 11.08 8.45 -6.16
N GLN A 76 11.87 9.52 -6.25
CA GLN A 76 12.10 10.27 -7.50
C GLN A 76 12.81 9.47 -8.59
N ILE A 77 13.50 8.38 -8.24
CA ILE A 77 14.23 7.55 -9.22
C ILE A 77 13.29 6.57 -9.92
N CYS A 78 12.34 5.98 -9.19
CA CYS A 78 11.48 4.90 -9.70
C CYS A 78 9.98 5.23 -9.73
N GLY A 79 9.57 6.40 -9.25
CA GLY A 79 8.17 6.84 -9.21
C GLY A 79 7.26 6.05 -8.26
N ARG A 80 7.83 5.29 -7.33
CA ARG A 80 7.07 4.47 -6.37
C ARG A 80 6.84 5.21 -5.07
N ILE A 81 5.67 5.02 -4.48
CA ILE A 81 5.42 5.48 -3.12
C ILE A 81 6.26 4.68 -2.13
N GLU A 82 6.92 5.39 -1.22
CA GLU A 82 7.62 4.85 -0.07
C GLU A 82 6.97 5.42 1.19
N LEU A 83 6.53 4.53 2.08
CA LEU A 83 5.80 4.89 3.29
C LEU A 83 6.64 4.58 4.52
N ILE A 84 6.46 5.39 5.55
CA ILE A 84 7.08 5.24 6.86
C ILE A 84 6.01 4.81 7.83
N VAL A 85 6.14 3.60 8.38
CA VAL A 85 5.18 3.04 9.35
C VAL A 85 5.88 2.52 10.59
N PRO A 86 5.29 2.68 11.78
CA PRO A 86 5.72 1.96 12.97
C PRO A 86 5.39 0.46 12.84
N ILE A 87 6.25 -0.40 13.38
CA ILE A 87 6.01 -1.83 13.49
C ILE A 87 5.09 -2.09 14.68
N ASN A 88 3.89 -2.63 14.46
CA ASN A 88 2.99 -3.04 15.55
C ASN A 88 3.38 -4.42 16.08
N ARG A 89 3.66 -5.34 15.17
CA ARG A 89 4.05 -6.71 15.49
C ARG A 89 5.01 -7.24 14.42
N TYR A 90 5.98 -8.05 14.85
CA TYR A 90 6.90 -8.74 13.95
C TYR A 90 6.90 -10.23 14.25
N GLU A 91 6.67 -11.04 13.23
CA GLU A 91 6.65 -12.50 13.29
C GLU A 91 7.80 -13.06 12.47
N GLN A 92 8.56 -13.97 13.07
CA GLN A 92 9.66 -14.66 12.38
C GLN A 92 9.12 -15.62 11.31
N GLN A 93 10.01 -16.04 10.42
CA GLN A 93 9.70 -17.09 9.45
C GLN A 93 9.16 -18.35 10.13
N SER A 94 8.16 -18.98 9.53
CA SER A 94 7.50 -20.19 10.03
C SER A 94 7.12 -21.10 8.87
N ASP A 95 6.69 -22.33 9.15
CA ASP A 95 6.22 -23.26 8.10
C ASP A 95 5.04 -22.67 7.29
N SER A 96 4.25 -21.78 7.90
CA SER A 96 3.14 -21.06 7.27
C SER A 96 3.54 -19.81 6.49
N SER A 97 4.77 -19.30 6.65
CA SER A 97 5.23 -18.10 5.95
C SER A 97 6.70 -18.20 5.57
N GLU A 98 6.95 -18.14 4.26
CA GLU A 98 8.30 -18.16 3.67
C GLU A 98 9.19 -17.02 4.17
N PHE A 99 8.61 -15.87 4.55
CA PHE A 99 9.36 -14.71 5.02
C PHE A 99 8.86 -14.25 6.39
N PRO A 100 9.70 -13.57 7.18
CA PRO A 100 9.21 -12.83 8.34
C PRO A 100 8.17 -11.77 7.93
N ILE A 101 7.18 -11.57 8.79
CA ILE A 101 6.03 -10.71 8.55
C ILE A 101 6.00 -9.58 9.58
N VAL A 102 5.85 -8.35 9.08
CA VAL A 102 5.51 -7.17 9.87
C VAL A 102 4.03 -6.87 9.74
N TYR A 103 3.40 -6.48 10.83
CA TYR A 103 2.07 -5.88 10.84
C TYR A 103 2.19 -4.41 11.19
N ALA A 104 1.53 -3.55 10.41
CA ALA A 104 1.46 -2.11 10.66
C ALA A 104 0.04 -1.60 10.42
N ASP A 105 -0.34 -0.55 11.14
CA ASP A 105 -1.63 0.10 10.93
C ASP A 105 -1.78 0.59 9.50
N TYR A 106 -3.01 0.53 9.00
CA TYR A 106 -3.42 0.93 7.66
C TYR A 106 -2.81 0.16 6.48
N LEU A 107 -1.67 -0.52 6.63
CA LEU A 107 -1.04 -1.33 5.58
C LEU A 107 -1.23 -2.84 5.79
N GLY A 108 -1.50 -3.29 7.01
CA GLY A 108 -1.66 -4.70 7.31
C GLY A 108 -0.35 -5.47 7.23
N GLU A 109 -0.36 -6.56 6.46
CA GLU A 109 0.78 -7.45 6.29
C GLU A 109 1.87 -6.86 5.39
N ILE A 110 3.11 -6.87 5.87
CA ILE A 110 4.30 -6.39 5.17
C ILE A 110 5.40 -7.45 5.25
N LYS A 111 5.96 -7.87 4.12
CA LYS A 111 6.97 -8.94 4.06
C LYS A 111 8.39 -8.40 4.24
N ASP A 112 9.15 -8.97 5.16
CA ASP A 112 10.59 -8.72 5.29
C ASP A 112 11.40 -9.74 4.47
N LYS A 113 11.30 -9.63 3.13
CA LYS A 113 11.92 -10.59 2.19
C LYS A 113 13.44 -10.69 2.28
N LYS A 114 14.10 -9.76 2.97
CA LYS A 114 15.57 -9.74 3.12
C LYS A 114 16.03 -9.88 4.57
N ASN A 115 15.11 -10.24 5.49
CA ASN A 115 15.37 -10.38 6.92
C ASN A 115 16.16 -9.19 7.50
N ARG A 116 15.69 -7.98 7.18
CA ARG A 116 16.34 -6.71 7.55
C ARG A 116 16.09 -6.31 9.00
N LEU A 117 15.09 -6.89 9.64
CA LEU A 117 14.60 -6.46 10.95
C LEU A 117 15.07 -7.39 12.08
N PRO A 118 15.56 -6.83 13.20
CA PRO A 118 15.86 -7.64 14.38
C PRO A 118 14.57 -8.08 15.08
N ALA A 119 14.62 -9.15 15.87
CA ALA A 119 13.44 -9.70 16.56
C ALA A 119 12.75 -8.66 17.49
N ASN A 120 13.49 -7.76 18.11
CA ASN A 120 12.98 -6.72 19.01
C ASN A 120 12.73 -5.38 18.29
N CYS A 121 12.01 -5.41 17.16
CA CYS A 121 11.77 -4.21 16.34
C CYS A 121 10.38 -3.56 16.51
N ALA A 122 9.49 -4.12 17.33
CA ALA A 122 8.19 -3.50 17.60
C ALA A 122 8.34 -2.05 18.13
N GLY A 123 7.48 -1.15 17.65
CA GLY A 123 7.52 0.29 17.92
C GLY A 123 8.50 1.07 17.03
N ARG A 124 9.46 0.41 16.36
CA ARG A 124 10.41 1.11 15.47
C ARG A 124 9.77 1.43 14.14
N LYS A 125 10.24 2.50 13.50
CA LYS A 125 9.77 2.91 12.16
C LYS A 125 10.54 2.19 11.04
N ILE A 126 9.83 1.78 10.01
CA ILE A 126 10.40 1.18 8.80
C ILE A 126 9.97 1.95 7.56
N LEU A 127 10.84 1.97 6.56
CA LEU A 127 10.48 2.38 5.21
C LEU A 127 9.98 1.16 4.45
N VAL A 128 8.83 1.28 3.81
CA VAL A 128 8.18 0.22 3.04
C VAL A 128 7.79 0.72 1.66
N ASN A 129 7.74 -0.20 0.70
CA ASN A 129 7.19 0.10 -0.61
C ASN A 129 6.43 -1.09 -1.16
N ARG A 130 5.63 -0.85 -2.19
CA ARG A 130 4.85 -1.90 -2.84
C ARG A 130 5.63 -2.48 -4.02
N GLN A 131 5.71 -3.81 -4.10
CA GLN A 131 6.43 -4.51 -5.16
C GLN A 131 5.58 -5.65 -5.72
N ARG A 132 5.70 -5.91 -7.03
CA ARG A 132 5.06 -7.06 -7.66
C ARG A 132 5.79 -8.34 -7.25
N ASN A 133 5.05 -9.28 -6.69
CA ASN A 133 5.47 -10.66 -6.53
C ASN A 133 5.50 -11.32 -7.93
N LYS A 134 6.64 -11.89 -8.31
CA LYS A 134 6.83 -12.47 -9.65
C LYS A 134 6.08 -13.78 -9.86
N GLU A 135 5.75 -14.49 -8.78
CA GLU A 135 5.11 -15.80 -8.84
C GLU A 135 3.59 -15.67 -8.84
N THR A 136 3.05 -14.83 -7.95
CA THR A 136 1.60 -14.65 -7.82
C THR A 136 1.06 -13.51 -8.67
N GLU A 137 1.96 -12.71 -9.27
CA GLU A 137 1.67 -11.46 -9.98
C GLU A 137 0.98 -10.36 -9.14
N LYS A 138 0.69 -10.64 -7.86
CA LYS A 138 0.10 -9.70 -6.91
C LYS A 138 1.14 -8.70 -6.43
N PHE A 139 0.68 -7.54 -5.99
CA PHE A 139 1.54 -6.57 -5.35
C PHE A 139 1.49 -6.74 -3.83
N GLU A 140 2.64 -6.57 -3.18
CA GLU A 140 2.81 -6.79 -1.75
C GLU A 140 3.58 -5.61 -1.15
N TRP A 141 3.29 -5.27 0.10
CA TRP A 141 4.11 -4.34 0.88
C TRP A 141 5.38 -5.06 1.35
N ILE A 142 6.54 -4.44 1.08
CA ILE A 142 7.86 -5.01 1.37
C ILE A 142 8.67 -4.05 2.24
N VAL A 143 9.37 -4.59 3.23
CA VAL A 143 10.35 -3.84 4.02
C VAL A 143 11.52 -3.41 3.13
N VAL A 144 11.74 -2.09 3.03
CA VAL A 144 12.89 -1.52 2.33
C VAL A 144 14.08 -1.38 3.27
N LYS A 145 13.87 -0.76 4.44
CA LYS A 145 14.89 -0.61 5.49
C LYS A 145 14.26 -0.25 6.83
N LEU A 146 15.00 -0.51 7.90
CA LEU A 146 14.75 0.03 9.22
C LEU A 146 15.22 1.48 9.29
N ILE A 147 14.38 2.38 9.78
CA ILE A 147 14.75 3.77 10.02
C ILE A 147 15.50 3.78 11.35
N ARG A 148 16.67 4.44 11.36
CA ARG A 148 17.42 4.69 12.58
C ARG A 148 17.06 6.10 13.02
N ASP A 149 16.74 6.23 14.30
CA ASP A 149 16.60 7.52 14.97
C ASP A 149 17.94 8.27 14.98
#